data_AF-A0A495QJD8-F1
#
_entry.id   AF-A0A495QJD8-F1
#
_cell.length_a   1.000
_cell.length_b   1.000
_cell.length_c   1.000
_cell.angle_alpha   90.00
_cell.angle_beta   90.00
_cell.angle_gamma   90.00
#
_symmetry.space_group_name_H-M   'P 1'
#
loop_
_entity.id
_entity.type
_entity.pdbx_description
1 polymer ?
#
loop_
_entity_poly.entity_id
_entity_poly.type
_entity_poly.pdbx_seq_one_letter_code
_entity_poly.pdbx_strand_id
1 'polypeptide(L)'
;MSRKVTGTKRGKVLILGSAGLLLLVLVGGGVAFLLTGREELQYKTQSALRAALPVTAAAELREHGVSLASPLKCEDLPGWTKTKMRVSCTGTTSDKKTVEVLGSGEQETRKSYYTILVDGRPVVENKPCLGADCRTKDG
;
A
#
# COMPACT_ATOMS: atom_id res chain seq x y z
N MET A 1 18.04 -50.07 -13.27
CA MET A 1 19.20 -50.52 -14.08
C MET A 1 18.81 -50.57 -15.54
N SER A 2 19.73 -50.14 -16.41
CA SER A 2 19.81 -50.34 -17.87
C SER A 2 18.97 -49.47 -18.82
N ARG A 3 19.74 -48.64 -19.54
CA ARG A 3 19.44 -47.79 -20.69
C ARG A 3 18.91 -48.60 -21.88
N LYS A 4 18.07 -47.97 -22.71
CA LYS A 4 18.12 -48.14 -24.17
C LYS A 4 18.14 -46.78 -24.86
N VAL A 5 19.31 -46.48 -25.43
CA VAL A 5 19.57 -45.41 -26.38
C VAL A 5 19.47 -46.01 -27.77
N THR A 6 18.55 -45.51 -28.58
CA THR A 6 18.53 -45.64 -30.06
C THR A 6 17.62 -44.51 -30.53
N GLY A 7 17.93 -43.64 -31.49
CA GLY A 7 18.94 -43.73 -32.52
C GLY A 7 19.35 -42.35 -33.02
N THR A 8 20.57 -42.35 -33.54
CA THR A 8 21.31 -41.23 -34.09
C THR A 8 20.77 -40.81 -35.46
N LYS A 9 20.39 -39.54 -35.63
CA LYS A 9 20.59 -38.84 -36.90
C LYS A 9 21.54 -37.66 -36.65
N ARG A 10 22.75 -37.81 -37.20
CA ARG A 10 23.81 -36.80 -37.21
C ARG A 10 23.40 -35.68 -38.17
N GLY A 11 23.09 -34.52 -37.60
CA GLY A 11 23.11 -33.24 -38.29
C GLY A 11 23.84 -32.26 -37.39
N LYS A 12 25.17 -32.18 -37.54
CA LYS A 12 25.92 -31.01 -37.06
C LYS A 12 25.38 -29.80 -37.83
N VAL A 13 25.07 -28.70 -37.15
CA VAL A 13 25.49 -27.35 -37.52
C VAL A 13 24.95 -26.33 -36.51
N LEU A 14 25.94 -25.77 -35.79
CA LEU A 14 26.11 -24.38 -35.35
C LEU A 14 25.06 -23.75 -34.41
N ILE A 15 25.48 -23.67 -33.15
CA ILE A 15 25.12 -22.60 -32.21
C ILE A 15 25.61 -21.29 -32.85
N LEU A 16 24.69 -20.52 -33.42
CA LEU A 16 24.88 -19.11 -33.77
C LEU A 16 23.97 -18.30 -32.84
N GLY A 17 24.59 -17.34 -32.15
CA GLY A 17 23.89 -16.42 -31.27
C GLY A 17 22.95 -15.47 -32.00
N SER A 18 22.14 -14.83 -31.16
CA SER A 18 21.46 -13.54 -31.36
C SER A 18 20.02 -13.58 -31.89
N ALA A 19 19.12 -13.21 -30.98
CA ALA A 19 17.85 -12.51 -31.16
C ALA A 19 16.69 -13.24 -31.88
N GLY A 20 15.70 -13.67 -31.08
CA GLY A 20 14.41 -14.15 -31.57
C GLY A 20 13.40 -14.34 -30.44
N LEU A 21 12.42 -13.46 -30.41
CA LEU A 21 11.29 -13.29 -29.48
C LEU A 21 10.47 -14.58 -29.17
N LEU A 22 9.83 -14.56 -27.97
CA LEU A 22 8.48 -15.09 -27.62
C LEU A 22 8.35 -16.64 -27.48
N LEU A 23 7.62 -17.26 -26.51
CA LEU A 23 6.61 -16.89 -25.50
C LEU A 23 6.37 -18.10 -24.55
N LEU A 24 5.87 -17.81 -23.33
CA LEU A 24 4.83 -18.54 -22.55
C LEU A 24 5.09 -20.04 -22.22
N VAL A 25 5.03 -20.53 -20.99
CA VAL A 25 3.91 -20.46 -20.03
C VAL A 25 4.47 -20.90 -18.67
N LEU A 26 4.43 -20.04 -17.65
CA LEU A 26 4.50 -20.47 -16.24
C LEU A 26 3.13 -20.22 -15.62
N VAL A 27 2.26 -21.20 -15.78
CA VAL A 27 1.01 -21.33 -15.01
C VAL A 27 1.41 -21.73 -13.60
N GLY A 28 1.22 -20.80 -12.67
CA GLY A 28 1.53 -20.98 -11.26
C GLY A 28 1.13 -19.77 -10.42
N GLY A 29 -0.07 -19.22 -10.66
CA GLY A 29 -0.81 -18.40 -9.69
C GLY A 29 -0.29 -16.98 -9.43
N GLY A 30 -0.67 -16.04 -10.30
CA GLY A 30 -0.89 -14.63 -9.91
C GLY A 30 0.30 -13.68 -9.94
N VAL A 31 0.98 -13.55 -11.07
CA VAL A 31 1.81 -12.36 -11.33
C VAL A 31 0.95 -11.18 -11.79
N ALA A 32 1.33 -10.02 -11.27
CA ALA A 32 1.15 -8.69 -11.84
C ALA A 32 -0.28 -8.12 -11.86
N PHE A 33 -0.66 -7.52 -10.73
CA PHE A 33 -1.63 -6.42 -10.75
C PHE A 33 -0.96 -5.16 -11.34
N LEU A 34 -0.60 -5.22 -12.62
CA LEU A 34 -0.35 -4.03 -13.43
C LEU A 34 -1.71 -3.54 -13.92
N LEU A 35 -2.43 -2.85 -13.04
CA LEU A 35 -3.61 -2.09 -13.42
C LEU A 35 -3.40 -0.62 -13.03
N THR A 36 -3.02 0.13 -14.06
CA THR A 36 -3.53 1.47 -14.40
C THR A 36 -3.48 2.54 -13.32
N GLY A 37 -2.65 3.57 -13.56
CA GLY A 37 -2.77 4.89 -12.96
C GLY A 37 -4.11 5.54 -13.26
N ARG A 38 -5.15 5.15 -12.53
CA ARG A 38 -6.36 5.92 -12.32
C ARG A 38 -6.35 6.34 -10.86
N GLU A 39 -6.53 7.63 -10.62
CA GLU A 39 -6.86 8.20 -9.32
C GLU A 39 -8.09 7.46 -8.78
N GLU A 40 -7.86 6.39 -8.04
CA GLU A 40 -8.87 5.64 -7.31
C GLU A 40 -8.61 5.83 -5.82
N LEU A 41 -9.71 6.00 -5.10
CA LEU A 41 -9.69 6.20 -3.67
C LEU A 41 -9.08 4.96 -3.01
N GLN A 42 -8.04 5.17 -2.20
CA GLN A 42 -7.28 4.08 -1.57
C GLN A 42 -8.18 3.18 -0.72
N TYR A 43 -9.12 3.79 0.00
CA TYR A 43 -10.09 3.09 0.83
C TYR A 43 -11.50 3.36 0.31
N LYS A 44 -12.24 2.32 -0.06
CA LYS A 44 -13.58 2.46 -0.67
C LYS A 44 -14.70 2.59 0.35
N THR A 45 -14.43 2.26 1.62
CA THR A 45 -15.44 2.22 2.67
C THR A 45 -14.92 2.83 3.97
N GLN A 46 -15.83 3.38 4.77
CA GLN A 46 -15.55 3.89 6.10
C GLN A 46 -14.85 2.84 6.99
N SER A 47 -15.33 1.59 6.94
CA SER A 47 -14.75 0.49 7.71
C SER A 47 -13.32 0.13 7.26
N ALA A 48 -13.05 0.16 5.95
CA ALA A 48 -11.71 -0.09 5.43
C ALA A 48 -10.73 1.01 5.86
N LEU A 49 -11.15 2.28 5.77
CA LEU A 49 -10.36 3.41 6.25
C LEU A 49 -10.07 3.26 7.75
N ARG A 50 -11.09 3.00 8.58
CA ARG A 50 -10.94 2.85 10.03
C ARG A 50 -10.02 1.67 10.42
N ALA A 51 -10.08 0.58 9.68
CA ALA A 51 -9.25 -0.60 9.97
C ALA A 51 -7.77 -0.39 9.59
N ALA A 52 -7.50 0.34 8.50
CA ALA A 52 -6.14 0.52 8.00
C ALA A 52 -5.39 1.68 8.67
N LEU A 53 -6.09 2.76 9.01
CA LEU A 53 -5.50 4.00 9.53
C LEU A 53 -4.58 3.83 10.76
N PRO A 54 -4.89 2.99 11.78
CA PRO A 54 -4.00 2.88 12.94
C PRO A 54 -2.64 2.28 12.58
N VAL A 55 -2.57 1.38 11.60
CA VAL A 55 -1.32 0.73 11.16
C VAL A 55 -0.52 1.66 10.25
N THR A 56 -1.17 2.29 9.27
CA THR A 56 -0.49 3.19 8.32
C THR A 56 0.02 4.45 9.01
N ALA A 57 -0.76 5.03 9.92
CA ALA A 57 -0.31 6.20 10.69
C ALA A 57 0.78 5.85 11.70
N ALA A 58 0.76 4.66 12.31
CA ALA A 58 1.87 4.21 13.14
C ALA A 58 3.16 4.03 12.32
N ALA A 59 3.07 3.53 11.08
CA ALA A 59 4.23 3.44 10.19
C ALA A 59 4.79 4.83 9.85
N GLU A 60 3.92 5.78 9.47
CA GLU A 60 4.32 7.16 9.19
C GLU A 60 4.99 7.80 10.42
N LEU A 61 4.37 7.73 11.60
CA LEU A 61 4.94 8.25 12.84
C LEU A 61 6.35 7.71 13.12
N ARG A 62 6.58 6.42 12.88
CA ARG A 62 7.91 5.81 13.03
C ARG A 62 8.92 6.35 12.01
N GLU A 63 8.51 6.61 10.78
CA GLU A 63 9.37 7.27 9.77
C GLU A 63 9.74 8.71 10.19
N HIS A 64 8.86 9.38 10.94
CA HIS A 64 9.13 10.70 11.56
C HIS A 64 9.79 10.62 12.95
N GLY A 65 10.27 9.46 13.37
CA GLY A 65 10.98 9.28 14.64
C GLY A 65 10.09 9.31 15.89
N VAL A 66 8.78 9.25 15.74
CA VAL A 66 7.81 9.23 16.84
C VAL A 66 7.45 7.78 17.18
N SER A 67 7.72 7.39 18.43
CA SER A 67 7.37 6.06 18.94
C SER A 67 6.06 6.11 19.73
N LEU A 68 5.14 5.20 19.42
CA LEU A 68 3.88 5.05 20.14
C LEU A 68 4.05 4.15 21.37
N ALA A 69 3.40 4.50 22.47
CA ALA A 69 3.36 3.67 23.68
C ALA A 69 2.40 2.47 23.52
N SER A 70 1.39 2.60 22.66
CA SER A 70 0.42 1.56 22.35
C SER A 70 -0.20 1.79 20.97
N PRO A 71 -0.85 0.79 20.36
CA PRO A 71 -1.57 0.98 19.09
C PRO A 71 -2.61 2.10 19.17
N LEU A 72 -2.77 2.83 18.07
CA LEU A 72 -3.80 3.89 17.97
C LEU A 72 -5.21 3.29 18.04
N LYS A 73 -6.11 4.00 18.70
CA LYS A 73 -7.54 3.65 18.78
C LYS A 73 -8.30 4.53 17.80
N CYS A 74 -9.08 3.93 16.91
CA CYS A 74 -9.77 4.65 15.84
C CYS A 74 -11.29 4.56 15.96
N GLU A 75 -11.94 5.67 15.66
CA GLU A 75 -13.38 5.81 15.65
C GLU A 75 -13.86 6.61 14.44
N ASP A 76 -15.13 6.42 14.09
CA ASP A 76 -15.75 7.16 12.99
C ASP A 76 -16.13 8.56 13.47
N LEU A 77 -15.78 9.59 12.70
CA LEU A 77 -16.09 10.98 13.04
C LEU A 77 -17.47 11.40 12.52
N PRO A 78 -18.22 12.24 13.26
CA PRO A 78 -19.51 12.76 12.82
C PRO A 78 -19.47 13.37 11.41
N GLY A 79 -20.55 13.15 10.65
CA GLY A 79 -20.67 13.60 9.27
C GLY A 79 -20.02 12.66 8.24
N TRP A 80 -19.59 11.46 8.64
CA TRP A 80 -19.30 10.39 7.69
C TRP A 80 -20.60 9.92 7.00
N THR A 81 -20.50 9.62 5.72
CA THR A 81 -21.59 9.12 4.87
C THR A 81 -21.04 8.02 3.96
N LYS A 82 -21.88 7.48 3.06
CA LYS A 82 -21.39 6.57 2.02
C LYS A 82 -20.36 7.25 1.11
N THR A 83 -20.50 8.56 0.83
CA THR A 83 -19.62 9.29 -0.09
C THR A 83 -18.45 9.98 0.61
N LYS A 84 -18.61 10.38 1.89
CA LYS A 84 -17.59 11.08 2.68
C LYS A 84 -17.17 10.24 3.87
N MET A 85 -15.93 9.82 3.91
CA MET A 85 -15.35 9.06 5.01
C MET A 85 -14.58 9.98 5.94
N ARG A 86 -14.69 9.74 7.24
CA ARG A 86 -13.98 10.50 8.28
C ARG A 86 -13.66 9.60 9.46
N VAL A 87 -12.39 9.48 9.80
CA VAL A 87 -11.90 8.68 10.93
C VAL A 87 -10.98 9.55 11.77
N SER A 88 -11.11 9.45 13.08
CA SER A 88 -10.10 9.93 14.01
C SER A 88 -9.44 8.73 14.67
N CYS A 89 -8.12 8.76 14.80
CA CYS A 89 -7.41 7.86 15.68
C CYS A 89 -6.64 8.63 16.75
N THR A 90 -6.67 8.14 17.98
CA THR A 90 -5.96 8.74 19.10
C THR A 90 -5.02 7.74 19.76
N GLY A 91 -3.98 8.27 20.39
CA GLY A 91 -3.04 7.48 21.15
C GLY A 91 -2.06 8.35 21.93
N THR A 92 -1.00 7.71 22.40
CA THR A 92 0.03 8.37 23.19
C THR A 92 1.39 7.87 22.73
N THR A 93 2.35 8.78 22.63
CA THR A 93 3.74 8.44 22.36
C THR A 93 4.43 7.85 23.60
N SER A 94 5.59 7.23 23.41
CA SER A 94 6.42 6.72 24.50
C SER A 94 6.88 7.83 25.46
N ASP A 95 7.00 9.07 24.98
CA ASP A 95 7.30 10.28 25.78
C ASP A 95 6.03 11.00 26.30
N LYS A 96 4.88 10.31 26.33
CA LYS A 96 3.61 10.77 26.92
C LYS A 96 2.94 11.96 26.22
N LYS A 97 3.26 12.20 24.95
CA LYS A 97 2.55 13.20 24.12
C LYS A 97 1.31 12.59 23.52
N THR A 98 0.26 13.38 23.43
CA THR A 98 -0.98 12.99 22.74
C THR A 98 -0.74 12.90 21.24
N VAL A 99 -1.28 11.87 20.61
CA VAL A 99 -1.30 11.71 19.16
C VAL A 99 -2.73 11.74 18.67
N GLU A 100 -2.99 12.53 17.63
CA GLU A 100 -4.26 12.57 16.92
C GLU A 100 -3.99 12.38 15.43
N VAL A 101 -4.76 11.50 14.81
CA VAL A 101 -4.66 11.19 13.38
C VAL A 101 -6.03 11.38 12.78
N LEU A 102 -6.11 12.24 11.77
CA LEU A 102 -7.33 12.51 11.02
C LEU A 102 -7.18 11.92 9.63
N GLY A 103 -8.08 10.99 9.29
CA GLY A 103 -8.20 10.44 7.95
C GLY A 103 -9.53 10.84 7.33
N SER A 104 -9.48 11.31 6.09
CA SER A 104 -10.68 11.60 5.32
C SER A 104 -10.58 11.04 3.91
N GLY A 105 -11.74 10.74 3.31
CA GLY A 105 -11.82 10.33 1.91
C GLY A 105 -13.15 10.69 1.29
N GLU A 106 -13.16 11.03 0.01
CA GLU A 106 -14.37 11.43 -0.72
C GLU A 106 -14.54 10.67 -2.03
N GLN A 107 -15.60 9.86 -2.12
CA GLN A 107 -15.89 8.98 -3.26
C GLN A 107 -16.04 9.72 -4.58
N GLU A 108 -16.63 10.92 -4.56
CA GLU A 108 -16.90 11.70 -5.76
C GLU A 108 -15.60 12.21 -6.40
N THR A 109 -14.71 12.77 -5.58
CA THR A 109 -13.45 13.35 -6.04
C THR A 109 -12.30 12.34 -6.06
N ARG A 110 -12.51 11.16 -5.45
CA ARG A 110 -11.52 10.10 -5.26
C ARG A 110 -10.27 10.57 -4.51
N LYS A 111 -10.43 11.58 -3.66
CA LYS A 111 -9.34 12.14 -2.86
C LYS A 111 -9.38 11.58 -1.44
N SER A 112 -8.19 11.43 -0.87
CA SER A 112 -7.99 11.17 0.55
C SER A 112 -7.08 12.24 1.12
N TYR A 113 -7.27 12.56 2.39
CA TYR A 113 -6.40 13.48 3.10
C TYR A 113 -6.13 12.97 4.50
N TYR A 114 -4.88 13.08 4.90
CA TYR A 114 -4.39 12.61 6.18
C TYR A 114 -3.60 13.69 6.89
N THR A 115 -3.90 13.88 8.17
CA THR A 115 -3.18 14.79 9.07
C THR A 115 -2.83 14.02 10.34
N ILE A 116 -1.60 14.17 10.81
CA ILE A 116 -1.11 13.57 12.06
C ILE A 116 -0.58 14.70 12.93
N LEU A 117 -1.17 14.83 14.12
CA LEU A 117 -0.78 15.78 15.15
C LEU A 117 -0.09 15.03 16.30
N VAL A 118 1.03 15.58 16.77
CA VAL A 118 1.69 15.14 18.00
C VAL A 118 1.77 16.35 18.92
N ASP A 119 1.17 16.24 20.10
CA ASP A 119 1.03 17.34 21.05
C ASP A 119 0.39 18.60 20.42
N GLY A 120 -0.61 18.38 19.57
CA GLY A 120 -1.30 19.45 18.82
C GLY A 120 -0.50 20.06 17.67
N ARG A 121 0.73 19.59 17.40
CA ARG A 121 1.56 20.09 16.30
C ARG A 121 1.51 19.14 15.10
N PRO A 122 1.33 19.64 13.87
CA PRO A 122 1.31 18.78 12.70
C PRO A 122 2.71 18.22 12.42
N VAL A 123 2.80 16.89 12.41
CA VAL A 123 3.95 16.14 11.87
C VAL A 123 3.69 15.79 10.41
N VAL A 124 2.43 15.48 10.09
CA VAL A 124 1.95 15.30 8.72
C VAL A 124 0.72 16.17 8.55
N GLU A 125 0.64 16.91 7.45
CA GLU A 125 -0.49 17.79 7.18
C GLU A 125 -1.01 17.57 5.76
N ASN A 126 -2.31 17.28 5.67
CA ASN A 126 -3.09 17.22 4.43
C ASN A 126 -2.46 16.38 3.30
N LYS A 127 -1.80 15.27 3.66
CA LYS A 127 -1.16 14.38 2.67
C LYS A 127 -2.20 13.50 1.97
N PRO A 128 -2.03 13.18 0.68
CA PRO A 128 -2.97 12.34 -0.06
C PRO A 128 -2.81 10.83 0.20
N CYS A 129 -1.80 10.44 0.97
CA CYS A 129 -1.43 9.06 1.31
C CYS A 129 -0.65 9.05 2.63
N LEU A 130 -0.41 7.87 3.20
CA LEU A 130 0.45 7.65 4.37
C LEU A 130 1.31 6.39 4.19
N GLY A 131 2.51 6.40 4.76
CA GLY A 131 3.41 5.25 4.87
C GLY A 131 3.79 4.64 3.52
N ALA A 132 3.79 3.31 3.47
CA ALA A 132 4.15 2.56 2.26
C ALA A 132 3.26 2.88 1.04
N ASP A 133 2.02 3.36 1.28
CA ASP A 133 1.05 3.71 0.23
C ASP A 133 1.42 5.01 -0.51
N CYS A 134 2.34 5.81 0.04
CA CYS A 134 2.92 6.98 -0.64
C CYS A 134 4.07 6.61 -1.57
N ARG A 135 4.92 5.64 -1.19
CA ARG A 135 6.15 5.33 -1.94
C ARG A 135 5.91 4.76 -3.34
N THR A 136 4.70 4.29 -3.62
CA THR A 136 4.30 3.75 -4.92
C THR A 136 3.77 4.82 -5.90
N LYS A 137 3.61 6.08 -5.46
CA LYS A 137 3.06 7.16 -6.30
C LYS A 137 4.10 8.10 -6.93
N ASP A 138 5.38 7.95 -6.57
CA ASP A 138 6.49 8.75 -7.12
C ASP A 138 7.23 8.04 -8.28
N GLY A 139 6.49 7.27 -9.11
CA GLY A 139 7.03 6.50 -10.24
C GLY A 139 6.65 7.09 -11.60
#